data_AF-A0A4R4P6H3-F1
#
_entry.id   AF-A0A4R4P6H3-F1
#
_cell.length_a   1.000
_cell.length_b   1.000
_cell.length_c   1.000
_cell.angle_alpha   90.00
_cell.angle_beta   90.00
_cell.angle_gamma   90.00
#
_symmetry.space_group_name_H-M   'P 1'
#
loop_
_entity.id
_entity.type
_entity.pdbx_description
1 polymer ?
#
loop_
_entity_poly.entity_id
_entity_poly.type
_entity_poly.pdbx_seq_one_letter_code
_entity_poly.pdbx_strand_id
1 'polypeptide(L)'
;MRRVLLEVHRVARDFYRDQLLDAPEGWAAEHLRGRGLGAVLDDSAWGIGYAPDAWTGLTDHLRGLGFGDDELIAAGVAAPTMNGYLVDRFRDRVMFTAENADMEAVGFVGRARGGRVRYLNSPATELYSKSETVVGLSAQCGKLLQGAIPVVVEGVPDALAVDQVGRQWAGISTCGTAITRQHAAMIRQVSPANQIVVAFDADPGGRLGAVRGLDVLMEAFGSVRVAELPPRHDPASLFRQSRSGLNERLASARLLAEFAIDVELAKWGPVLDHVSGQVNALRAVAPLVRQLPSGRVAQQIAGLAKRLDLEPAVVSREVLTPVVRRGTKSRSSRRPQYFEPSAAADPEPDRTP
;
A
#
# COMPACT_ATOMS: atom_id res chain seq x y z
N MET A 1 12.53 -22.16 14.95
CA MET A 1 12.85 -20.78 14.51
C MET A 1 11.60 -19.93 14.31
N ARG A 2 10.73 -20.20 13.31
CA ARG A 2 9.50 -19.41 13.05
C ARG A 2 8.70 -18.95 14.28
N ARG A 3 8.37 -19.87 15.20
CA ARG A 3 7.61 -19.55 16.43
C ARG A 3 8.30 -18.51 17.31
N VAL A 4 9.63 -18.58 17.42
CA VAL A 4 10.41 -17.63 18.21
C VAL A 4 10.37 -16.25 17.55
N LEU A 5 10.54 -16.19 16.22
CA LEU A 5 10.48 -14.91 15.50
C LEU A 5 9.11 -14.24 15.62
N LEU A 6 8.01 -15.00 15.61
CA LEU A 6 6.68 -14.47 15.86
C LEU A 6 6.54 -13.89 17.27
N GLU A 7 7.08 -14.59 18.27
CA GLU A 7 7.06 -14.11 19.65
C GLU A 7 7.89 -12.83 19.81
N VAL A 8 9.06 -12.73 19.16
CA VAL A 8 9.86 -11.50 19.11
C VAL A 8 9.03 -10.33 18.57
N HIS A 9 8.27 -10.51 17.48
CA HIS A 9 7.43 -9.46 16.93
C HIS A 9 6.26 -9.09 17.84
N ARG A 10 5.64 -10.08 18.50
CA ARG A 10 4.58 -9.84 19.47
C ARG A 10 5.09 -8.99 20.64
N VAL A 11 6.20 -9.38 21.24
CA VAL A 11 6.84 -8.65 22.36
C VAL A 11 7.31 -7.27 21.91
N ALA A 12 7.91 -7.14 20.72
CA ALA A 12 8.34 -5.85 20.19
C ALA A 12 7.15 -4.89 19.94
N ARG A 13 6.03 -5.41 19.42
CA ARG A 13 4.80 -4.63 19.27
C ARG A 13 4.31 -4.10 20.61
N ASP A 14 4.25 -4.98 21.62
CA ASP A 14 3.77 -4.62 22.96
C ASP A 14 4.73 -3.59 23.61
N PHE A 15 6.05 -3.80 23.50
CA PHE A 15 7.06 -2.83 23.92
C PHE A 15 6.84 -1.45 23.26
N TYR A 16 6.70 -1.38 21.93
CA TYR A 16 6.45 -0.12 21.25
C TYR A 16 5.13 0.52 21.68
N ARG A 17 4.10 -0.28 21.97
CA ARG A 17 2.82 0.23 22.47
C ARG A 17 3.02 0.92 23.81
N ASP A 18 3.72 0.26 24.74
CA ASP A 18 3.99 0.81 26.08
C ASP A 18 4.79 2.11 25.97
N GLN A 19 5.85 2.14 25.15
CA GLN A 19 6.65 3.35 24.91
C GLN A 19 5.84 4.53 24.36
N LEU A 20 4.78 4.28 23.57
CA LEU A 20 3.90 5.33 23.08
C LEU A 20 2.99 5.88 24.19
N LEU A 21 2.47 5.00 25.04
CA LEU A 21 1.54 5.36 26.11
C LEU A 21 2.25 6.01 27.30
N ASP A 22 3.50 5.63 27.58
CA ASP A 22 4.35 6.20 28.63
C ASP A 22 4.81 7.63 28.29
N ALA A 23 4.74 8.03 27.02
CA ALA A 23 5.08 9.37 26.54
C ALA A 23 3.87 10.08 25.90
N PRO A 24 2.80 10.38 26.67
CA PRO A 24 1.57 10.95 26.13
C PRO A 24 1.75 12.38 25.59
N GLU A 25 2.79 13.09 26.05
CA GLU A 25 3.21 14.41 25.56
C GLU A 25 4.41 14.32 24.61
N GLY A 26 4.85 13.11 24.25
CA GLY A 26 5.92 12.89 23.29
C GLY A 26 5.50 13.23 21.87
N TRP A 27 6.48 13.55 21.02
CA TRP A 27 6.23 13.95 19.63
C TRP A 27 5.41 12.92 18.85
N ALA A 28 5.53 11.62 19.17
CA ALA A 28 4.78 10.55 18.52
C ALA A 28 3.27 10.68 18.78
N ALA A 29 2.89 10.92 20.03
CA ALA A 29 1.51 11.17 20.43
C ALA A 29 0.99 12.49 19.84
N GLU A 30 1.78 13.56 19.90
CA GLU A 30 1.45 14.85 19.26
C GLU A 30 1.26 14.71 17.75
N HIS A 31 2.11 13.93 17.08
CA HIS A 31 2.01 13.67 15.65
C HIS A 31 0.70 12.98 15.30
N LEU A 32 0.33 11.94 16.07
CA LEU A 32 -0.93 11.22 15.88
C LEU A 32 -2.13 12.15 16.12
N ARG A 33 -2.15 12.94 17.20
CA ARG A 33 -3.22 13.93 17.46
C ARG A 33 -3.31 14.98 16.36
N GLY A 34 -2.18 15.57 15.96
CA GLY A 34 -2.10 16.56 14.88
C GLY A 34 -2.53 16.02 13.51
N ARG A 35 -2.51 14.69 13.34
CA ARG A 35 -3.03 14.00 12.15
C ARG A 35 -4.51 13.64 12.23
N GLY A 36 -5.19 13.97 13.33
CA GLY A 36 -6.57 13.56 13.58
C GLY A 36 -6.69 12.09 13.96
N LEU A 37 -5.59 11.47 14.40
CA LEU A 37 -5.49 10.05 14.73
C LEU A 37 -5.36 9.82 16.24
N GLY A 38 -5.71 10.81 17.07
CA GLY A 38 -5.55 10.75 18.53
C GLY A 38 -6.29 9.60 19.20
N ALA A 39 -7.38 9.11 18.60
CA ALA A 39 -8.15 7.98 19.13
C ALA A 39 -7.32 6.69 19.29
N VAL A 40 -6.20 6.56 18.58
CA VAL A 40 -5.33 5.38 18.71
C VAL A 40 -4.49 5.38 20.00
N LEU A 41 -4.47 6.51 20.74
CA LEU A 41 -3.74 6.67 22.00
C LEU A 41 -4.51 6.14 23.21
N ASP A 42 -5.81 5.86 23.06
CA ASP A 42 -6.65 5.28 24.12
C ASP A 42 -6.70 3.75 23.95
N ASP A 43 -7.88 3.13 24.09
CA ASP A 43 -8.09 1.72 23.76
C ASP A 43 -8.29 1.56 22.25
N SER A 44 -7.34 0.89 21.59
CA SER A 44 -7.28 0.78 20.14
C SER A 44 -6.82 -0.60 19.72
N ALA A 45 -7.58 -1.23 18.81
CA ALA A 45 -7.22 -2.49 18.18
C ALA A 45 -6.04 -2.35 17.19
N TRP A 46 -5.66 -1.12 16.81
CA TRP A 46 -4.54 -0.89 15.92
C TRP A 46 -3.21 -1.10 16.64
N GLY A 47 -2.34 -1.94 16.06
CA GLY A 47 -0.97 -2.17 16.53
C GLY A 47 -0.04 -0.97 16.26
N ILE A 48 -0.28 0.14 16.96
CA ILE A 48 0.46 1.40 16.85
C ILE A 48 1.25 1.64 18.14
N GLY A 49 2.53 1.95 17.98
CA GLY A 49 3.45 2.23 19.07
C GLY A 49 4.50 3.29 18.71
N TYR A 50 5.54 3.38 19.53
CA TYR A 50 6.66 4.30 19.39
C TYR A 50 7.98 3.57 19.65
N ALA A 51 8.92 3.67 18.72
CA ALA A 51 10.29 3.24 18.93
C ALA A 51 11.09 4.43 19.51
N PRO A 52 11.59 4.34 20.75
CA PRO A 52 12.30 5.44 21.39
C PRO A 52 13.60 5.78 20.66
N ASP A 53 14.11 7.00 20.90
CA ASP A 53 15.43 7.42 20.40
C ASP A 53 16.55 6.82 21.27
N ALA A 54 16.67 5.51 21.24
CA ALA A 54 17.66 4.74 21.99
C ALA A 54 18.36 3.75 21.05
N TRP A 55 19.66 3.54 21.25
CA TRP A 55 20.43 2.63 20.41
C TRP A 55 20.07 1.17 20.60
N THR A 56 19.65 0.75 21.79
CA THR A 56 19.43 -0.65 22.17
C THR A 56 18.16 -0.86 23.00
N GLY A 57 17.21 0.09 23.00
CA GLY A 57 16.04 0.05 23.89
C GLY A 57 15.21 -1.23 23.74
N LEU A 58 14.84 -1.58 22.50
CA LEU A 58 14.15 -2.84 22.21
C LEU A 58 15.09 -4.05 22.37
N THR A 59 16.32 -3.93 21.88
CA THR A 59 17.31 -5.02 21.91
C THR A 59 17.57 -5.50 23.34
N ASP A 60 17.80 -4.58 24.28
CA ASP A 60 18.06 -4.89 25.69
C ASP A 60 16.80 -5.42 26.38
N HIS A 61 15.62 -4.89 26.03
CA HIS A 61 14.34 -5.43 26.51
C HIS A 61 14.15 -6.90 26.10
N LEU A 62 14.37 -7.23 24.83
CA LEU A 62 14.23 -8.60 24.32
C LEU A 62 15.30 -9.55 24.89
N ARG A 63 16.55 -9.09 25.04
CA ARG A 63 17.60 -9.87 25.73
C ARG A 63 17.23 -10.17 27.18
N GLY A 64 16.67 -9.20 27.89
CA GLY A 64 16.16 -9.39 29.25
C GLY A 64 15.08 -10.46 29.37
N LEU A 65 14.37 -10.74 28.28
CA LEU A 65 13.37 -11.81 28.15
C LEU A 65 13.96 -13.14 27.62
N GLY A 66 15.26 -13.20 27.40
CA GLY A 66 15.99 -14.41 27.01
C GLY A 66 16.09 -14.68 25.51
N PHE A 67 15.71 -13.73 24.64
CA PHE A 67 15.92 -13.86 23.20
C PHE A 67 17.39 -13.68 22.83
N GLY A 68 17.88 -14.50 21.91
CA GLY A 68 19.25 -14.45 21.42
C GLY A 68 19.45 -13.45 20.29
N ASP A 69 20.67 -12.92 20.15
CA ASP A 69 21.03 -11.92 19.14
C ASP A 69 20.70 -12.37 17.70
N ASP A 70 20.98 -13.63 17.36
CA ASP A 70 20.66 -14.22 16.05
C ASP A 70 19.15 -14.20 15.76
N GLU A 71 18.32 -14.38 16.78
CA GLU A 71 16.86 -14.34 16.65
C GLU A 71 16.37 -12.92 16.39
N LEU A 72 16.99 -11.92 17.04
CA LEU A 72 16.67 -10.50 16.84
C LEU A 72 17.07 -10.00 15.45
N ILE A 73 18.23 -10.44 14.96
CA ILE A 73 18.70 -10.18 13.60
C ILE A 73 17.78 -10.86 12.58
N ALA A 74 17.46 -12.14 12.80
CA ALA A 74 16.57 -12.90 11.90
C ALA A 74 15.14 -12.35 11.86
N ALA A 75 14.63 -11.82 12.98
CA ALA A 75 13.37 -11.09 13.05
C ALA A 75 13.45 -9.71 12.36
N GLY A 76 14.65 -9.19 12.12
CA GLY A 76 14.86 -7.89 11.48
C GLY A 76 14.52 -6.71 12.39
N VAL A 77 14.46 -6.91 13.70
CA VAL A 77 14.21 -5.85 14.69
C VAL A 77 15.50 -5.18 15.19
N ALA A 78 16.64 -5.85 15.02
CA ALA A 78 17.96 -5.37 15.36
C ALA A 78 18.95 -5.51 14.19
N ALA A 79 20.03 -4.73 14.20
CA ALA A 79 21.06 -4.74 13.16
C ALA A 79 22.47 -4.64 13.78
N PRO A 80 23.45 -5.45 13.31
CA PRO A 80 24.82 -5.34 13.78
C PRO A 80 25.46 -4.05 13.25
N THR A 81 26.27 -3.41 14.10
CA THR A 81 27.17 -2.32 13.73
C THR A 81 28.49 -2.88 13.19
N MET A 82 29.31 -2.03 12.58
CA MET A 82 30.65 -2.42 12.10
C MET A 82 31.54 -3.00 13.19
N ASN A 83 31.34 -2.60 14.44
CA ASN A 83 32.12 -3.04 15.59
C ASN A 83 31.52 -4.28 16.28
N GLY A 84 30.49 -4.91 15.69
CA GLY A 84 29.84 -6.11 16.21
C GLY A 84 28.76 -5.87 17.28
N TYR A 85 28.55 -4.63 17.74
CA TYR A 85 27.44 -4.33 18.65
C TYR A 85 26.11 -4.40 17.91
N LEU A 86 25.10 -4.98 18.56
CA LEU A 86 23.74 -5.04 18.04
C LEU A 86 22.97 -3.79 18.47
N VAL A 87 22.28 -3.14 17.53
CA VAL A 87 21.47 -1.94 17.77
C VAL A 87 20.06 -2.08 17.22
N ASP A 88 19.12 -1.34 17.79
CA ASP A 88 17.75 -1.26 17.34
C ASP A 88 17.69 -0.76 15.89
N ARG A 89 16.93 -1.47 15.06
CA ARG A 89 16.69 -1.07 13.67
C ARG A 89 15.80 0.17 13.58
N PHE A 90 14.78 0.24 14.44
CA PHE A 90 13.83 1.34 14.48
C PHE A 90 14.13 2.21 15.70
N ARG A 91 14.34 3.50 15.45
CA ARG A 91 14.63 4.51 16.48
C ARG A 91 13.97 5.81 16.10
N ASP A 92 13.45 6.53 17.11
CA ASP A 92 12.71 7.78 16.98
C ASP A 92 11.60 7.73 15.90
N ARG A 93 10.73 6.72 15.99
CA ARG A 93 9.70 6.44 14.99
C ARG A 93 8.34 6.08 15.59
N VAL A 94 7.26 6.61 15.02
CA VAL A 94 5.92 6.02 15.20
C VAL A 94 5.91 4.68 14.47
N MET A 95 5.52 3.62 15.17
CA MET A 95 5.58 2.26 14.71
C MET A 95 4.18 1.75 14.35
N PHE A 96 4.06 1.16 13.17
CA PHE A 96 2.85 0.49 12.70
C PHE A 96 3.17 -1.00 12.49
N THR A 97 2.36 -1.87 13.07
CA THR A 97 2.56 -3.33 12.97
C THR A 97 2.10 -3.83 11.62
N ALA A 98 2.97 -4.57 10.92
CA ALA A 98 2.64 -5.27 9.68
C ALA A 98 2.27 -6.72 9.98
N GLU A 99 1.21 -7.19 9.34
CA GLU A 99 0.53 -8.44 9.64
C GLU A 99 0.51 -9.37 8.42
N ASN A 100 0.59 -10.67 8.67
CA ASN A 100 0.43 -11.71 7.65
C ASN A 100 -1.05 -12.13 7.49
N ALA A 101 -1.31 -13.17 6.70
CA ALA A 101 -2.67 -13.69 6.45
C ALA A 101 -3.38 -14.21 7.72
N ASP A 102 -2.60 -14.71 8.68
CA ASP A 102 -3.09 -15.19 9.96
C ASP A 102 -3.25 -14.05 10.99
N MET A 103 -3.08 -12.80 10.56
CA MET A 103 -3.09 -11.58 11.38
C MET A 103 -2.02 -11.59 12.48
N GLU A 104 -0.95 -12.36 12.30
CA GLU A 104 0.22 -12.37 13.19
C GLU A 104 1.13 -11.18 12.88
N ALA A 105 1.69 -10.56 13.93
CA ALA A 105 2.72 -9.53 13.76
C ALA A 105 3.99 -10.16 13.16
N VAL A 106 4.41 -9.67 12.01
CA VAL A 106 5.55 -10.21 11.26
C VAL A 106 6.55 -9.17 10.81
N GLY A 107 6.27 -7.89 11.06
CA GLY A 107 7.19 -6.79 10.79
C GLY A 107 6.61 -5.45 11.17
N PHE A 108 7.30 -4.37 10.80
CA PHE A 108 6.93 -3.02 11.17
C PHE A 108 7.15 -2.02 10.05
N VAL A 109 6.36 -0.95 10.08
CA VAL A 109 6.55 0.27 9.31
C VAL A 109 6.77 1.42 10.29
N GLY A 110 7.94 2.04 10.25
CA GLY A 110 8.35 3.10 11.16
C GLY A 110 8.38 4.48 10.48
N ARG A 111 7.52 5.40 10.93
CA ARG A 111 7.47 6.81 10.50
C ARG A 111 8.38 7.66 11.37
N ALA A 112 9.39 8.29 10.79
CA ALA A 112 10.30 9.17 11.55
C ALA A 112 9.66 10.53 11.87
N ARG A 113 10.13 11.15 12.97
CA ARG A 113 9.85 12.55 13.30
C ARG A 113 10.31 13.50 12.19
N GLY A 114 11.50 13.23 11.63
CA GLY A 114 12.14 14.00 10.57
C GLY A 114 13.22 13.20 9.83
N GLY A 115 14.13 13.90 9.15
CA GLY A 115 15.28 13.28 8.47
C GLY A 115 15.00 12.74 7.06
N ARG A 116 16.04 12.16 6.45
CA ARG A 116 16.06 11.74 5.04
C ARG A 116 15.11 10.56 4.75
N VAL A 117 15.01 9.59 5.67
CA VAL A 117 14.17 8.39 5.50
C VAL A 117 12.88 8.53 6.30
N ARG A 118 11.87 9.06 5.59
CA ARG A 118 10.53 9.35 6.09
C ARG A 118 9.77 8.13 6.62
N TYR A 119 9.81 7.01 5.90
CA TYR A 119 9.23 5.74 6.30
C TYR A 119 10.27 4.64 6.13
N LEU A 120 10.41 3.78 7.14
CA LEU A 120 11.30 2.63 7.14
C LEU A 120 10.47 1.37 7.31
N ASN A 121 10.61 0.41 6.41
CA ASN A 121 9.99 -0.90 6.58
C ASN A 121 11.00 -1.86 7.21
N SER A 122 10.50 -2.92 7.85
CA SER A 122 11.28 -4.12 8.16
C SER A 122 12.05 -4.60 6.91
N PRO A 123 13.24 -5.19 7.09
CA PRO A 123 13.93 -5.83 5.98
C PRO A 123 13.16 -7.09 5.58
N ALA A 124 13.44 -7.64 4.39
CA ALA A 124 12.90 -8.96 4.07
C ALA A 124 13.43 -10.00 5.07
N THR A 125 12.55 -10.81 5.63
CA THR A 125 12.88 -11.90 6.57
C THR A 125 12.09 -13.16 6.18
N GLU A 126 12.28 -14.25 6.92
CA GLU A 126 11.43 -15.46 6.78
C GLU A 126 9.95 -15.16 7.03
N LEU A 127 9.64 -14.17 7.87
CA LEU A 127 8.27 -13.78 8.22
C LEU A 127 7.74 -12.59 7.41
N TYR A 128 8.63 -11.71 6.95
CA TYR A 128 8.25 -10.42 6.36
C TYR A 128 8.61 -10.33 4.89
N SER A 129 7.58 -10.14 4.07
CA SER A 129 7.69 -9.55 2.74
C SER A 129 6.61 -8.50 2.53
N LYS A 130 6.98 -7.36 1.95
CA LYS A 130 6.01 -6.30 1.59
C LYS A 130 4.88 -6.82 0.72
N SER A 131 5.16 -7.81 -0.13
CA SER A 131 4.18 -8.40 -1.05
C SER A 131 3.14 -9.29 -0.37
N GLU A 132 3.35 -9.66 0.90
CA GLU A 132 2.52 -10.65 1.61
C GLU A 132 2.13 -10.13 3.00
N THR A 133 2.27 -8.82 3.23
CA THR A 133 1.95 -8.17 4.49
C THR A 133 1.20 -6.87 4.25
N VAL A 134 0.31 -6.57 5.18
CA VAL A 134 -0.51 -5.34 5.20
C VAL A 134 -0.52 -4.77 6.61
N VAL A 135 -1.00 -3.53 6.75
CA VAL A 135 -1.25 -2.91 8.05
C VAL A 135 -2.76 -2.68 8.22
N GLY A 136 -3.29 -3.08 9.38
CA GLY A 136 -4.67 -2.83 9.78
C GLY A 136 -5.63 -4.00 9.58
N LEU A 137 -5.21 -5.15 9.07
CA LEU A 137 -6.13 -6.27 8.79
C LEU A 137 -6.76 -6.81 10.07
N SER A 138 -5.97 -7.03 11.12
CA SER A 138 -6.44 -7.47 12.43
C SER A 138 -7.40 -6.47 13.06
N ALA A 139 -7.01 -5.19 13.07
CA ALA A 139 -7.82 -4.10 13.62
C ALA A 139 -9.17 -3.95 12.91
N GLN A 140 -9.24 -4.29 11.62
CA GLN A 140 -10.44 -4.17 10.80
C GLN A 140 -11.23 -5.49 10.66
N CYS A 141 -10.72 -6.61 11.16
CA CYS A 141 -11.29 -7.95 10.95
C CYS A 141 -12.77 -8.02 11.37
N GLY A 142 -13.12 -7.48 12.54
CA GLY A 142 -14.50 -7.44 13.02
C GLY A 142 -15.45 -6.65 12.09
N LYS A 143 -14.99 -5.52 11.53
CA LYS A 143 -15.77 -4.75 10.55
C LYS A 143 -15.92 -5.49 9.24
N LEU A 144 -14.84 -6.09 8.75
CA LEU A 144 -14.83 -6.84 7.50
C LEU A 144 -15.81 -8.02 7.57
N LEU A 145 -15.77 -8.81 8.65
CA LEU A 145 -16.70 -9.91 8.88
C LEU A 145 -18.17 -9.46 8.97
N GLN A 146 -18.42 -8.23 9.44
CA GLN A 146 -19.75 -7.61 9.46
C GLN A 146 -20.19 -7.03 8.11
N GLY A 147 -19.40 -7.20 7.06
CA GLY A 147 -19.72 -6.76 5.70
C GLY A 147 -19.23 -5.36 5.35
N ALA A 148 -18.33 -4.77 6.14
CA ALA A 148 -17.67 -3.53 5.75
C ALA A 148 -16.88 -3.74 4.45
N ILE A 149 -16.90 -2.73 3.59
CA ILE A 149 -16.19 -2.76 2.32
C ILE A 149 -14.70 -2.47 2.59
N PRO A 150 -13.78 -3.37 2.19
CA PRO A 150 -12.35 -3.11 2.29
C PRO A 150 -11.97 -1.94 1.39
N VAL A 151 -11.14 -1.04 1.94
CA VAL A 151 -10.55 0.09 1.23
C VAL A 151 -9.03 -0.01 1.33
N VAL A 152 -8.39 -0.26 0.21
CA VAL A 152 -6.92 -0.37 0.12
C VAL A 152 -6.33 1.00 -0.17
N VAL A 153 -5.36 1.39 0.64
CA VAL A 153 -4.67 2.69 0.59
C VAL A 153 -3.14 2.50 0.58
N GLU A 154 -2.41 3.57 0.26
CA GLU A 154 -0.95 3.55 0.25
C GLU A 154 -0.35 3.63 1.65
N GLY A 155 -0.80 4.57 2.47
CA GLY A 155 -0.24 4.85 3.80
C GLY A 155 -1.09 4.36 4.96
N VAL A 156 -0.45 4.05 6.08
CA VAL A 156 -1.15 3.71 7.32
C VAL A 156 -2.02 4.86 7.86
N PRO A 157 -1.58 6.14 7.83
CA PRO A 157 -2.46 7.25 8.20
C PRO A 157 -3.75 7.31 7.39
N ASP A 158 -3.70 6.92 6.11
CA ASP A 158 -4.86 6.87 5.23
C ASP A 158 -5.82 5.76 5.62
N ALA A 159 -5.29 4.61 6.05
CA ALA A 159 -6.08 3.46 6.46
C ALA A 159 -6.84 3.77 7.75
N LEU A 160 -6.16 4.44 8.70
CA LEU A 160 -6.76 4.97 9.91
C LEU A 160 -7.81 6.04 9.62
N ALA A 161 -7.54 6.93 8.66
CA ALA A 161 -8.52 7.95 8.26
C ALA A 161 -9.80 7.30 7.73
N VAL A 162 -9.68 6.28 6.86
CA VAL A 162 -10.82 5.50 6.37
C VAL A 162 -11.57 4.81 7.50
N ASP A 163 -10.87 4.12 8.40
CA ASP A 163 -11.45 3.44 9.57
C ASP A 163 -12.29 4.39 10.42
N GLN A 164 -11.80 5.63 10.58
CA GLN A 164 -12.51 6.64 11.32
C GLN A 164 -13.77 7.13 10.61
N VAL A 165 -13.88 7.14 9.27
CA VAL A 165 -15.04 7.68 8.53
C VAL A 165 -16.37 7.05 8.93
N GLY A 166 -16.40 5.72 9.11
CA GLY A 166 -17.62 4.99 9.42
C GLY A 166 -17.42 3.47 9.49
N ARG A 167 -18.47 2.75 9.91
CA ARG A 167 -18.43 1.29 10.08
C ARG A 167 -18.56 0.52 8.76
N GLN A 168 -19.03 1.18 7.71
CA GLN A 168 -19.18 0.63 6.37
C GLN A 168 -17.85 0.47 5.62
N TRP A 169 -16.78 1.10 6.09
CA TRP A 169 -15.46 1.07 5.47
C TRP A 169 -14.43 0.42 6.41
N ALA A 170 -13.53 -0.35 5.81
CA ALA A 170 -12.41 -0.97 6.51
C ALA A 170 -11.09 -0.59 5.82
N GLY A 171 -10.30 0.28 6.44
CA GLY A 171 -9.06 0.80 5.85
C GLY A 171 -7.88 -0.15 6.03
N ILE A 172 -7.19 -0.49 4.94
CA ILE A 172 -6.05 -1.43 4.92
C ILE A 172 -4.92 -0.82 4.10
N SER A 173 -3.72 -0.71 4.68
CA SER A 173 -2.56 -0.12 4.00
C SER A 173 -1.59 -1.19 3.49
N THR A 174 -1.05 -0.97 2.30
CA THR A 174 0.11 -1.74 1.80
C THR A 174 1.42 -1.23 2.42
N CYS A 175 2.45 -2.07 2.50
CA CYS A 175 3.75 -1.68 3.06
C CYS A 175 4.67 -0.97 2.05
N GLY A 176 4.13 0.00 1.28
CA GLY A 176 4.87 0.72 0.24
C GLY A 176 5.28 -0.18 -0.94
N THR A 177 4.31 -0.94 -1.46
CA THR A 177 4.47 -1.81 -2.64
C THR A 177 3.19 -1.79 -3.47
N ALA A 178 3.28 -2.20 -4.73
CA ALA A 178 2.09 -2.45 -5.53
C ALA A 178 1.23 -3.58 -4.91
N ILE A 179 -0.08 -3.51 -5.13
CA ILE A 179 -1.05 -4.52 -4.68
C ILE A 179 -0.71 -5.87 -5.33
N THR A 180 -0.67 -6.93 -4.52
CA THR A 180 -0.33 -8.29 -4.95
C THR A 180 -1.51 -9.25 -4.81
N ARG A 181 -1.39 -10.44 -5.41
CA ARG A 181 -2.40 -11.51 -5.27
C ARG A 181 -2.54 -11.94 -3.82
N GLN A 182 -1.44 -11.96 -3.08
CA GLN A 182 -1.42 -12.30 -1.66
C GLN A 182 -2.18 -11.26 -0.84
N HIS A 183 -1.99 -9.96 -1.09
CA HIS A 183 -2.82 -8.92 -0.46
C HIS A 183 -4.30 -9.14 -0.74
N ALA A 184 -4.67 -9.36 -2.00
CA ALA A 184 -6.07 -9.58 -2.38
C ALA A 184 -6.66 -10.83 -1.69
N ALA A 185 -5.91 -11.92 -1.62
CA ALA A 185 -6.30 -13.16 -0.95
C ALA A 185 -6.48 -12.97 0.57
N MET A 186 -5.53 -12.30 1.23
CA MET A 186 -5.60 -11.99 2.67
C MET A 186 -6.86 -11.21 3.01
N ILE A 187 -7.16 -10.16 2.24
CA ILE A 187 -8.34 -9.32 2.48
C ILE A 187 -9.62 -10.13 2.21
N ARG A 188 -9.65 -10.91 1.12
CA ARG A 188 -10.81 -11.73 0.76
C ARG A 188 -11.11 -12.83 1.79
N GLN A 189 -10.10 -13.38 2.45
CA GLN A 189 -10.26 -14.41 3.48
C GLN A 189 -11.13 -13.94 4.66
N VAL A 190 -11.05 -12.66 5.01
CA VAL A 190 -11.78 -12.07 6.14
C VAL A 190 -12.91 -11.12 5.71
N SER A 191 -13.15 -10.97 4.41
CA SER A 191 -14.16 -10.07 3.85
C SER A 191 -15.19 -10.83 3.01
N PRO A 192 -16.44 -11.00 3.49
CA PRO A 192 -17.52 -11.56 2.70
C PRO A 192 -18.03 -10.59 1.62
N ALA A 193 -17.62 -9.31 1.68
CA ALA A 193 -17.99 -8.32 0.68
C ALA A 193 -17.41 -8.70 -0.69
N ASN A 194 -18.27 -8.76 -1.71
CA ASN A 194 -17.82 -9.01 -3.08
C ASN A 194 -17.29 -7.74 -3.78
N GLN A 195 -16.99 -6.71 -3.00
CA GLN A 195 -16.55 -5.40 -3.47
C GLN A 195 -15.29 -4.95 -2.70
N ILE A 196 -14.37 -4.29 -3.39
CA ILE A 196 -13.21 -3.61 -2.82
C ILE A 196 -13.03 -2.23 -3.44
N VAL A 197 -12.56 -1.27 -2.64
CA VAL A 197 -12.27 0.10 -3.08
C VAL A 197 -10.77 0.36 -2.99
N VAL A 198 -10.19 0.99 -4.00
CA VAL A 198 -8.83 1.54 -3.96
C VAL A 198 -8.93 3.05 -3.76
N ALA A 199 -8.23 3.60 -2.78
CA ALA A 199 -8.21 5.03 -2.48
C ALA A 199 -6.76 5.50 -2.34
N PHE A 200 -6.08 5.63 -3.47
CA PHE A 200 -4.67 6.06 -3.56
C PHE A 200 -4.57 7.57 -3.78
N ASP A 201 -3.36 8.10 -3.66
CA ASP A 201 -3.09 9.53 -3.78
C ASP A 201 -3.49 10.06 -5.16
N ALA A 202 -4.00 11.30 -5.21
CA ALA A 202 -4.43 11.96 -6.45
C ALA A 202 -3.25 12.47 -7.32
N ASP A 203 -2.14 11.73 -7.36
CA ASP A 203 -0.95 12.03 -8.16
C ASP A 203 -0.74 10.97 -9.27
N PRO A 204 0.16 11.21 -10.26
CA PRO A 204 0.38 10.26 -11.34
C PRO A 204 0.82 8.86 -10.86
N GLY A 205 1.55 8.77 -9.76
CA GLY A 205 2.02 7.53 -9.16
C GLY A 205 0.87 6.73 -8.55
N GLY A 206 0.04 7.37 -7.73
CA GLY A 206 -1.13 6.74 -7.10
C GLY A 206 -2.17 6.30 -8.11
N ARG A 207 -2.45 7.11 -9.14
CA ARG A 207 -3.33 6.73 -10.25
C ARG A 207 -2.82 5.48 -10.99
N LEU A 208 -1.52 5.42 -11.29
CA LEU A 208 -0.94 4.25 -11.95
C LEU A 208 -0.89 3.03 -11.01
N GLY A 209 -0.64 3.24 -9.73
CA GLY A 209 -0.68 2.22 -8.68
C GLY A 209 -2.04 1.55 -8.58
N ALA A 210 -3.12 2.35 -8.59
CA ALA A 210 -4.49 1.84 -8.59
C ALA A 210 -4.76 0.97 -9.83
N VAL A 211 -4.41 1.44 -11.04
CA VAL A 211 -4.60 0.67 -12.28
C VAL A 211 -3.82 -0.63 -12.27
N ARG A 212 -2.58 -0.65 -11.76
CA ARG A 212 -1.77 -1.87 -11.66
C ARG A 212 -2.39 -2.94 -10.77
N GLY A 213 -3.20 -2.56 -9.78
CA GLY A 213 -3.91 -3.49 -8.90
C GLY A 213 -5.17 -4.09 -9.52
N LEU A 214 -5.67 -3.58 -10.65
CA LEU A 214 -6.97 -3.95 -11.21
C LEU A 214 -7.12 -5.45 -11.46
N ASP A 215 -6.23 -6.04 -12.29
CA ASP A 215 -6.33 -7.45 -12.68
C ASP A 215 -6.26 -8.37 -11.44
N VAL A 216 -5.35 -8.05 -10.52
CA VAL A 216 -5.13 -8.80 -9.28
C VAL A 216 -6.35 -8.76 -8.37
N LEU A 217 -6.96 -7.59 -8.20
CA LEU A 217 -8.14 -7.44 -7.36
C LEU A 217 -9.38 -8.09 -7.99
N MET A 218 -9.51 -8.06 -9.32
CA MET A 218 -10.63 -8.69 -10.02
C MET A 218 -10.63 -10.22 -9.92
N GLU A 219 -9.48 -10.84 -9.68
CA GLU A 219 -9.41 -12.28 -9.40
C GLU A 219 -10.04 -12.63 -8.04
N ALA A 220 -10.02 -11.71 -7.07
CA ALA A 220 -10.50 -11.94 -5.72
C ALA A 220 -11.88 -11.30 -5.42
N PHE A 221 -12.29 -10.28 -6.16
CA PHE A 221 -13.51 -9.50 -5.92
C PHE A 221 -14.32 -9.29 -7.20
N GLY A 222 -15.64 -9.45 -7.10
CA GLY A 222 -16.55 -9.24 -8.23
C GLY A 222 -16.78 -7.77 -8.60
N SER A 223 -16.47 -6.83 -7.69
CA SER A 223 -16.53 -5.39 -7.97
C SER A 223 -15.30 -4.67 -7.43
N VAL A 224 -14.44 -4.19 -8.33
CA VAL A 224 -13.26 -3.40 -7.97
C VAL A 224 -13.52 -1.94 -8.32
N ARG A 225 -13.44 -1.06 -7.32
CA ARG A 225 -13.78 0.35 -7.45
C ARG A 225 -12.60 1.23 -7.06
N VAL A 226 -12.64 2.49 -7.49
CA VAL A 226 -11.67 3.52 -7.14
C VAL A 226 -12.37 4.76 -6.61
N ALA A 227 -11.93 5.24 -5.45
CA ALA A 227 -12.34 6.53 -4.90
C ALA A 227 -11.35 7.59 -5.39
N GLU A 228 -11.77 8.40 -6.36
CA GLU A 228 -10.94 9.50 -6.88
C GLU A 228 -10.95 10.66 -5.89
N LEU A 229 -9.77 11.01 -5.40
CA LEU A 229 -9.58 12.11 -4.46
C LEU A 229 -9.33 13.43 -5.21
N PRO A 230 -9.67 14.59 -4.61
CA PRO A 230 -9.31 15.88 -5.16
C PRO A 230 -7.79 16.01 -5.35
N PRO A 231 -7.31 16.82 -6.33
CA PRO A 231 -5.89 17.00 -6.57
C PRO A 231 -5.11 17.39 -5.31
N ARG A 232 -3.95 16.76 -5.09
CA ARG A 232 -3.06 16.97 -3.93
C ARG A 232 -3.63 16.49 -2.58
N HIS A 233 -4.70 15.70 -2.60
CA HIS A 233 -5.19 15.03 -1.40
C HIS A 233 -4.88 13.53 -1.43
N ASP A 234 -4.45 13.05 -0.26
CA ASP A 234 -4.51 11.65 0.19
C ASP A 234 -5.76 11.46 1.09
N PRO A 235 -6.17 10.22 1.42
CA PRO A 235 -7.32 10.02 2.30
C PRO A 235 -7.17 10.72 3.66
N ALA A 236 -5.99 10.70 4.29
CA ALA A 236 -5.78 11.32 5.59
C ALA A 236 -5.93 12.86 5.57
N SER A 237 -5.44 13.54 4.54
CA SER A 237 -5.56 14.99 4.36
C SER A 237 -6.98 15.38 3.98
N LEU A 238 -7.67 14.58 3.15
CA LEU A 238 -9.08 14.82 2.86
C LEU A 238 -9.94 14.64 4.11
N PHE A 239 -9.66 13.62 4.94
CA PHE A 239 -10.35 13.41 6.21
C PHE A 239 -10.16 14.60 7.17
N ARG A 240 -8.94 15.12 7.31
CA ARG A 240 -8.66 16.30 8.14
C ARG A 240 -9.39 17.55 7.66
N GLN A 241 -9.55 17.71 6.35
CA GLN A 241 -10.31 18.81 5.77
C GLN A 241 -11.81 18.61 5.94
N SER A 242 -12.31 17.40 5.66
CA SER A 242 -13.72 17.06 5.68
C SER A 242 -13.91 15.54 5.79
N ARG A 243 -14.32 15.09 6.97
CA ARG A 243 -14.74 13.71 7.22
C ARG A 243 -15.86 13.27 6.28
N SER A 244 -16.90 14.10 6.10
CA SER A 244 -17.97 13.80 5.14
C SER A 244 -17.45 13.77 3.70
N GLY A 245 -16.48 14.63 3.37
CA GLY A 245 -15.85 14.66 2.05
C GLY A 245 -15.18 13.34 1.71
N LEU A 246 -14.40 12.75 2.63
CA LEU A 246 -13.82 11.41 2.41
C LEU A 246 -14.93 10.35 2.26
N ASN A 247 -15.96 10.38 3.11
CA ASN A 247 -17.09 9.45 3.00
C ASN A 247 -17.80 9.53 1.64
N GLU A 248 -18.04 10.74 1.14
CA GLU A 248 -18.66 10.97 -0.16
C GLU A 248 -17.80 10.42 -1.30
N ARG A 249 -16.48 10.58 -1.24
CA ARG A 249 -15.57 9.99 -2.25
C ARG A 249 -15.58 8.47 -2.22
N LEU A 250 -15.60 7.85 -1.04
CA LEU A 250 -15.71 6.40 -0.91
C LEU A 250 -17.07 5.90 -1.42
N ALA A 251 -18.16 6.59 -1.07
CA ALA A 251 -19.52 6.22 -1.49
C ALA A 251 -19.75 6.41 -3.00
N SER A 252 -19.10 7.42 -3.60
CA SER A 252 -19.17 7.71 -5.04
C SER A 252 -18.08 7.03 -5.87
N ALA A 253 -17.27 6.14 -5.27
CA ALA A 253 -16.23 5.39 -5.97
C ALA A 253 -16.80 4.73 -7.23
N ARG A 254 -16.12 4.83 -8.37
CA ARG A 254 -16.55 4.24 -9.64
C ARG A 254 -15.77 2.97 -9.96
N LEU A 255 -16.13 2.25 -11.02
CA LEU A 255 -15.41 1.04 -11.42
C LEU A 255 -13.96 1.37 -11.76
N LEU A 256 -13.02 0.62 -11.19
CA LEU A 256 -11.59 0.83 -11.44
C LEU A 256 -11.23 0.56 -12.92
N ALA A 257 -11.94 -0.33 -13.59
CA ALA A 257 -11.78 -0.57 -15.03
C ALA A 257 -12.16 0.66 -15.88
N GLU A 258 -13.22 1.40 -15.53
CA GLU A 258 -13.57 2.66 -16.22
C GLU A 258 -12.47 3.71 -16.02
N PHE A 259 -11.94 3.79 -14.80
CA PHE A 259 -10.81 4.67 -14.49
C PHE A 259 -9.53 4.28 -15.23
N ALA A 260 -9.25 2.98 -15.35
CA ALA A 260 -8.10 2.48 -16.10
C ALA A 260 -8.20 2.84 -17.58
N ILE A 261 -9.41 2.80 -18.17
CA ILE A 261 -9.64 3.27 -19.54
C ILE A 261 -9.27 4.75 -19.67
N ASP A 262 -9.68 5.60 -18.73
CA ASP A 262 -9.35 7.02 -18.76
C ASP A 262 -7.85 7.28 -18.62
N VAL A 263 -7.17 6.57 -17.72
CA VAL A 263 -5.72 6.65 -17.53
C VAL A 263 -4.97 6.21 -18.79
N GLU A 264 -5.41 5.13 -19.43
CA GLU A 264 -4.78 4.62 -20.65
C GLU A 264 -5.01 5.57 -21.83
N LEU A 265 -6.25 6.03 -22.06
CA LEU A 265 -6.56 6.99 -23.12
C LEU A 265 -5.79 8.30 -23.00
N ALA A 266 -5.53 8.78 -21.78
CA ALA A 266 -4.78 10.02 -21.57
C ALA A 266 -3.37 9.99 -22.18
N LYS A 267 -2.77 8.80 -22.34
CA LYS A 267 -1.45 8.63 -22.98
C LYS A 267 -1.47 8.89 -24.49
N TRP A 268 -2.64 8.72 -25.12
CA TRP A 268 -2.80 8.80 -26.56
C TRP A 268 -3.17 10.20 -27.04
N GLY A 269 -3.49 11.13 -26.13
CA GLY A 269 -3.92 12.50 -26.44
C GLY A 269 -3.14 13.19 -27.58
N PRO A 270 -1.80 13.15 -27.61
CA PRO A 270 -1.00 13.82 -28.65
C PRO A 270 -1.16 13.27 -30.07
N VAL A 271 -1.81 12.12 -30.27
CA VAL A 271 -1.91 11.43 -31.58
C VAL A 271 -3.35 11.10 -31.97
N LEU A 272 -4.35 11.62 -31.23
CA LEU A 272 -5.77 11.34 -31.51
C LEU A 272 -6.33 12.08 -32.73
N ASP A 273 -5.57 12.99 -33.32
CA ASP A 273 -5.85 13.68 -34.59
C ASP A 273 -5.59 12.77 -35.81
N HIS A 274 -4.86 11.68 -35.63
CA HIS A 274 -4.63 10.68 -36.66
C HIS A 274 -5.52 9.45 -36.43
N VAL A 275 -6.16 8.96 -37.50
CA VAL A 275 -6.97 7.73 -37.47
C VAL A 275 -6.18 6.54 -36.91
N SER A 276 -4.89 6.43 -37.24
CA SER A 276 -4.01 5.39 -36.69
C SER A 276 -3.85 5.50 -35.17
N GLY A 277 -3.74 6.72 -34.63
CA GLY A 277 -3.69 6.96 -33.19
C GLY A 277 -5.00 6.66 -32.50
N GLN A 278 -6.13 7.04 -33.09
CA GLN A 278 -7.48 6.69 -32.59
C GLN A 278 -7.68 5.18 -32.50
N VAL A 279 -7.34 4.44 -33.56
CA VAL A 279 -7.46 2.97 -33.60
C VAL A 279 -6.50 2.31 -32.61
N ASN A 280 -5.27 2.81 -32.47
CA ASN A 280 -4.31 2.25 -31.51
C ASN A 280 -4.73 2.52 -30.06
N ALA A 281 -5.28 3.70 -29.77
CA ALA A 281 -5.86 4.02 -28.47
C ALA A 281 -7.03 3.08 -28.14
N LEU A 282 -7.94 2.85 -29.09
CA LEU A 282 -9.03 1.88 -28.97
C LEU A 282 -8.52 0.47 -28.65
N ARG A 283 -7.49 0.01 -29.36
CA ARG A 283 -6.88 -1.30 -29.12
C ARG A 283 -6.24 -1.42 -27.75
N ALA A 284 -5.64 -0.35 -27.25
CA ALA A 284 -5.03 -0.32 -25.92
C ALA A 284 -6.09 -0.47 -24.81
N VAL A 285 -7.29 0.13 -24.99
CA VAL A 285 -8.36 0.08 -23.97
C VAL A 285 -9.35 -1.06 -24.14
N ALA A 286 -9.45 -1.67 -25.32
CA ALA A 286 -10.36 -2.78 -25.58
C ALA A 286 -10.28 -3.94 -24.55
N PRO A 287 -9.09 -4.38 -24.06
CA PRO A 287 -9.00 -5.34 -22.98
C PRO A 287 -9.70 -4.90 -21.68
N LEU A 288 -9.57 -3.63 -21.30
CA LEU A 288 -10.18 -3.05 -20.09
C LEU A 288 -11.70 -2.93 -20.25
N VAL A 289 -12.18 -2.57 -21.44
CA VAL A 289 -13.62 -2.52 -21.73
C VAL A 289 -14.27 -3.89 -21.54
N ARG A 290 -13.60 -4.97 -21.95
CA ARG A 290 -14.10 -6.35 -21.78
C ARG A 290 -14.16 -6.81 -20.32
N GLN A 291 -13.42 -6.17 -19.42
CA GLN A 291 -13.47 -6.46 -17.99
C GLN A 291 -14.70 -5.84 -17.30
N LEU A 292 -15.41 -4.93 -17.99
CA LEU A 292 -16.61 -4.30 -17.45
C LEU A 292 -17.80 -5.28 -17.41
N PRO A 293 -18.76 -5.09 -16.48
CA PRO A 293 -20.04 -5.77 -16.53
C PRO A 293 -20.73 -5.57 -17.89
N SER A 294 -21.44 -6.59 -18.39
CA SER A 294 -22.05 -6.57 -19.74
C SER A 294 -22.92 -5.33 -20.00
N GLY A 295 -23.70 -4.88 -19.02
CA GLY A 295 -24.52 -3.67 -19.13
C GLY A 295 -23.73 -2.36 -19.26
N ARG A 296 -22.46 -2.34 -18.85
CA ARG A 296 -21.55 -1.19 -18.98
C ARG A 296 -20.77 -1.19 -20.29
N VAL A 297 -20.51 -2.36 -20.86
CA VAL A 297 -19.75 -2.50 -22.13
C VAL A 297 -20.38 -1.67 -23.25
N ALA A 298 -21.71 -1.77 -23.45
CA ALA A 298 -22.40 -1.03 -24.50
C ALA A 298 -22.33 0.49 -24.32
N GLN A 299 -22.49 0.98 -23.08
CA GLN A 299 -22.34 2.40 -22.75
C GLN A 299 -20.90 2.88 -23.04
N GLN A 300 -19.91 2.06 -22.68
CA GLN A 300 -18.51 2.38 -22.88
C GLN A 300 -18.14 2.39 -24.37
N ILE A 301 -18.66 1.47 -25.18
CA ILE A 301 -18.50 1.47 -26.63
C ILE A 301 -19.02 2.78 -27.23
N ALA A 302 -20.23 3.21 -26.84
CA ALA A 302 -20.82 4.46 -27.34
C ALA A 302 -20.02 5.69 -26.91
N GLY A 303 -19.49 5.71 -25.68
CA GLY A 303 -18.63 6.77 -25.18
C GLY A 303 -17.28 6.84 -25.92
N LEU A 304 -16.65 5.69 -26.15
CA LEU A 304 -15.38 5.60 -26.88
C LEU A 304 -15.52 6.01 -28.34
N ALA A 305 -16.62 5.63 -29.00
CA ALA A 305 -16.92 6.04 -30.38
C ALA A 305 -16.93 7.56 -30.52
N LYS A 306 -17.61 8.27 -29.61
CA LYS A 306 -17.63 9.74 -29.59
C LYS A 306 -16.27 10.34 -29.25
N ARG A 307 -15.56 9.78 -28.26
CA ARG A 307 -14.30 10.34 -27.76
C ARG A 307 -13.13 10.15 -28.73
N LEU A 308 -13.16 9.09 -29.53
CA LEU A 308 -12.09 8.75 -30.49
C LEU A 308 -12.46 9.12 -31.92
N ASP A 309 -13.62 9.73 -32.16
CA ASP A 309 -14.15 10.04 -33.50
C ASP A 309 -14.18 8.82 -34.43
N LEU A 310 -14.68 7.69 -33.91
CA LEU A 310 -14.79 6.42 -34.61
C LEU A 310 -16.24 5.98 -34.73
N GLU A 311 -16.57 5.26 -35.80
CA GLU A 311 -17.89 4.64 -35.93
C GLU A 311 -18.14 3.60 -34.81
N PRO A 312 -19.33 3.57 -34.19
CA PRO A 312 -19.66 2.59 -33.15
C PRO A 312 -19.46 1.13 -33.57
N ALA A 313 -19.63 0.83 -34.86
CA ALA A 313 -19.40 -0.50 -35.42
C ALA A 313 -17.91 -0.89 -35.38
N VAL A 314 -17.00 0.06 -35.65
CA VAL A 314 -15.54 -0.14 -35.56
C VAL A 314 -15.14 -0.39 -34.11
N VAL A 315 -15.64 0.42 -33.19
CA VAL A 315 -15.38 0.26 -31.74
C VAL A 315 -15.87 -1.09 -31.25
N SER A 316 -17.12 -1.44 -31.59
CA SER A 316 -17.72 -2.73 -31.21
C SER A 316 -16.89 -3.90 -31.73
N ARG A 317 -16.47 -3.85 -33.00
CA ARG A 317 -15.63 -4.89 -33.60
C ARG A 317 -14.32 -5.04 -32.85
N GLU A 318 -13.56 -3.97 -32.64
CA GLU A 318 -12.25 -4.06 -31.97
C GLU A 318 -12.37 -4.53 -30.51
N VAL A 319 -13.40 -4.08 -29.77
CA VAL A 319 -13.65 -4.51 -28.38
C VAL A 319 -14.01 -5.99 -28.32
N LEU A 320 -14.90 -6.46 -29.20
CA LEU A 320 -15.39 -7.83 -29.20
C LEU A 320 -14.43 -8.82 -29.87
N THR A 321 -13.49 -8.35 -30.70
CA THR A 321 -12.50 -9.21 -31.34
C THR A 321 -11.61 -9.85 -30.28
N PRO A 322 -11.60 -11.20 -30.16
CA PRO A 322 -10.69 -11.87 -29.26
C PRO A 322 -9.26 -11.52 -29.64
N VAL A 323 -8.45 -11.05 -28.68
CA VAL A 323 -7.02 -10.84 -28.93
C VAL A 323 -6.41 -12.22 -29.08
N VAL A 324 -6.17 -12.64 -30.33
CA VAL A 324 -5.27 -13.76 -30.61
C VAL A 324 -3.90 -13.29 -30.14
N ARG A 325 -3.49 -13.71 -28.94
CA ARG A 325 -2.12 -13.53 -28.47
C ARG A 325 -1.21 -14.25 -29.48
N ARG A 326 -0.64 -13.51 -30.43
CA ARG A 326 0.54 -13.99 -31.17
C ARG A 326 1.61 -14.19 -30.11
N GLY A 327 1.89 -15.46 -29.80
CA GLY A 327 2.94 -15.84 -28.85
C GLY A 327 4.23 -15.14 -29.23
N THR A 328 4.67 -14.20 -28.41
CA THR A 328 6.03 -13.70 -28.47
C THR A 328 6.92 -14.85 -28.07
N LYS A 329 7.60 -15.42 -29.07
CA LYS A 329 8.71 -16.37 -28.85
C LYS A 329 9.62 -15.79 -27.77
N SER A 330 9.78 -16.54 -26.70
CA SER A 330 10.81 -16.36 -25.68
C SER A 330 12.14 -16.01 -26.34
N ARG A 331 12.55 -14.73 -26.24
CA ARG A 331 13.95 -14.35 -26.43
C ARG A 331 14.62 -14.63 -25.10
N SER A 332 15.53 -15.59 -25.13
CA SER A 332 16.33 -16.05 -24.00
C SER A 332 16.81 -14.90 -23.12
N SER A 333 16.64 -15.08 -21.83
CA SER A 333 17.27 -14.34 -20.75
C SER A 333 18.78 -14.13 -20.97
N ARG A 334 19.17 -12.95 -21.45
CA ARG A 334 20.45 -12.35 -21.07
C ARG A 334 20.17 -11.45 -19.87
N ARG A 335 20.60 -11.93 -18.70
CA ARG A 335 20.60 -11.17 -17.45
C ARG A 335 21.32 -9.81 -17.68
N PRO A 336 20.72 -8.67 -17.32
CA PRO A 336 21.50 -7.45 -17.14
C PRO A 336 22.39 -7.65 -15.91
N GLN A 337 23.71 -7.54 -16.09
CA GLN A 337 24.64 -7.34 -14.98
C GLN A 337 24.29 -6.00 -14.32
N TYR A 338 23.86 -6.04 -13.06
CA TYR A 338 23.81 -4.86 -12.21
C TYR A 338 25.26 -4.37 -12.01
N PHE A 339 25.56 -3.21 -12.57
CA PHE A 339 26.71 -2.42 -12.14
C PHE A 339 26.35 -1.83 -10.76
N GLU A 340 27.07 -2.23 -9.73
CA GLU A 340 27.03 -1.56 -8.44
C GLU A 340 27.60 -0.13 -8.58
N PRO A 341 27.00 0.89 -7.96
CA PRO A 341 27.66 2.18 -7.81
C PRO A 341 28.83 2.00 -6.83
N SER A 342 30.04 2.25 -7.33
CA SER A 342 31.27 2.36 -6.53
C SER A 342 31.04 3.24 -5.31
N ALA A 343 31.48 2.75 -4.15
CA ALA A 343 31.59 3.52 -2.93
C ALA A 343 32.35 4.83 -3.21
N ALA A 344 31.76 5.96 -2.85
CA ALA A 344 32.46 7.22 -2.77
C ALA A 344 33.39 7.15 -1.56
N ALA A 345 34.68 7.34 -1.82
CA ALA A 345 35.72 7.48 -0.81
C ALA A 345 35.43 8.68 0.10
N ASP A 346 35.68 8.51 1.39
CA ASP A 346 35.74 9.59 2.37
C ASP A 346 36.83 10.61 1.97
N PRO A 347 36.60 11.92 2.15
CA PRO A 347 37.67 12.90 2.00
C PRO A 347 38.61 12.83 3.22
N GLU A 348 39.90 12.59 2.95
CA GLU A 348 40.99 12.75 3.91
C GLU A 348 41.04 14.18 4.48
N PRO A 349 41.55 14.36 5.71
CA PRO A 349 41.62 15.65 6.37
C PRO A 349 42.75 16.50 5.79
N ASP A 350 42.41 17.72 5.41
CA ASP A 350 43.36 18.73 4.94
C ASP A 350 44.37 19.06 6.04
N ARG A 351 45.64 18.83 5.74
CA ARG A 351 46.78 19.18 6.58
C ARG A 351 47.42 20.46 6.03
N THR A 352 47.62 21.39 6.96
CA THR A 352 48.75 22.34 7.09
C THR A 352 48.77 23.61 6.23
N PRO A 353 49.47 24.68 6.66
CA PRO A 353 50.40 24.80 7.80
C PRO A 353 49.89 25.52 9.05
#